data_AF-A0A257LYV3-F1
#
_entry.id   AF-A0A257LYV3-F1
#
_cell.length_a   1.000
_cell.length_b   1.000
_cell.length_c   1.000
_cell.angle_alpha   90.00
_cell.angle_beta   90.00
_cell.angle_gamma   90.00
#
_symmetry.space_group_name_H-M   'P 1'
#
loop_
_entity.id
_entity.type
_entity.pdbx_description
1 polymer ?
#
loop_
_entity_poly.entity_id
_entity_poly.type
_entity_poly.pdbx_seq_one_letter_code
_entity_poly.pdbx_strand_id
1 'polypeptide(L)' 'MSKTPVTPLVPKEGWHVMHLFYHVDHSAWSMLSEDEKRIAKTRLTELVQEIRANQDTHLLTFAIATPKADIGFML' A
#
# COMPACT_ATOMS: atom_id res chain seq x y z
N MET A 1 27.06 20.11 -32.91
CA MET A 1 26.73 18.85 -32.22
C MET A 1 25.53 18.23 -32.91
N SER A 2 25.70 17.07 -33.53
CA SER A 2 24.62 16.36 -34.23
C SER A 2 23.58 15.89 -33.21
N LYS A 3 22.33 16.33 -33.34
CA LYS A 3 21.20 15.85 -32.55
C LYS A 3 20.78 14.50 -33.10
N THR A 4 21.37 13.42 -32.60
CA THR A 4 20.88 12.08 -32.89
C THR A 4 19.46 11.96 -32.34
N PRO A 5 18.45 11.62 -33.16
CA PRO A 5 17.09 11.44 -32.68
C PRO A 5 17.06 10.26 -31.70
N VAL A 6 16.58 10.48 -30.48
CA VAL A 6 16.42 9.42 -29.49
C VAL A 6 15.04 8.80 -29.70
N THR A 7 14.99 7.51 -30.05
CA THR A 7 13.74 6.76 -30.13
C THR A 7 13.15 6.63 -28.72
N PRO A 8 11.92 7.09 -28.45
CA PRO A 8 11.32 7.00 -27.14
C PRO A 8 11.12 5.54 -26.71
N LEU A 9 11.49 5.21 -25.48
CA LEU A 9 11.16 3.93 -24.87
C LEU A 9 9.69 4.00 -24.42
N VAL A 10 8.81 3.38 -25.19
CA VAL A 10 7.37 3.30 -24.88
C VAL A 10 7.11 1.96 -24.16
N PRO A 11 6.81 1.94 -22.86
CA PRO A 11 6.40 0.71 -22.18
C PRO A 11 5.13 0.20 -22.85
N LYS A 12 5.10 -1.08 -23.25
CA LYS A 12 3.96 -1.65 -23.96
C LYS A 12 2.73 -1.77 -23.05
N GLU A 13 2.85 -2.50 -21.94
CA GLU A 13 1.91 -2.59 -20.81
C GLU A 13 2.69 -3.17 -19.60
N GLY A 14 2.14 -3.06 -18.39
CA GLY A 14 2.73 -3.57 -17.15
C GLY A 14 1.66 -3.78 -16.08
N TRP A 15 2.05 -4.16 -14.86
CA TRP A 15 1.09 -4.34 -13.78
C TRP A 15 0.45 -2.99 -13.43
N HIS A 16 -0.88 -2.98 -13.27
CA HIS A 16 -1.55 -1.82 -12.70
C HIS A 16 -1.08 -1.65 -11.27
N VAL A 17 -0.62 -0.45 -10.93
CA VAL A 17 -0.17 -0.15 -9.57
C VAL A 17 -1.08 0.88 -8.93
N MET A 18 -1.59 0.56 -7.75
CA MET A 18 -2.36 1.47 -6.92
C MET A 18 -1.60 1.76 -5.62
N HIS A 19 -1.33 3.04 -5.37
CA HIS A 19 -0.70 3.50 -4.14
C HIS A 19 -1.76 4.04 -3.20
N LEU A 20 -1.97 3.37 -2.07
CA LEU A 20 -2.91 3.78 -1.03
C LEU A 20 -2.12 4.24 0.19
N PHE A 21 -2.42 5.43 0.69
CA PHE A 21 -1.77 6.02 1.85
C PHE A 21 -2.83 6.47 2.86
N TYR A 22 -2.67 6.07 4.11
CA TYR A 22 -3.62 6.36 5.19
C TYR A 22 -2.90 6.98 6.38
N HIS A 23 -3.58 7.94 7.01
CA HIS A 23 -3.29 8.36 8.38
C HIS A 23 -4.12 7.55 9.36
N VAL A 24 -3.50 7.12 10.45
CA VAL A 24 -4.18 6.49 11.57
C VAL A 24 -4.71 7.59 12.48
N ASP A 25 -6.02 7.57 12.73
CA ASP A 25 -6.57 8.39 13.80
C ASP A 25 -6.15 7.79 15.15
N HIS A 26 -5.07 8.33 15.71
CA HIS A 26 -4.52 7.89 16.99
C HIS A 26 -5.47 8.12 18.16
N SER A 27 -6.35 9.13 18.09
CA SER A 27 -7.33 9.39 19.14
C SER A 27 -8.37 8.28 19.17
N ALA A 28 -8.97 7.96 18.03
CA ALA A 28 -9.92 6.85 17.88
C ALA A 28 -9.27 5.52 18.25
N TRP A 29 -8.04 5.26 17.77
CA TRP A 29 -7.30 4.05 18.09
C TRP A 29 -7.04 3.88 19.59
N SER A 30 -6.67 4.97 20.29
CA SER A 30 -6.39 4.93 21.73
C SER A 30 -7.61 4.64 22.59
N MET A 31 -8.81 4.96 22.13
CA MET A 31 -10.07 4.70 22.83
C MET A 31 -10.50 3.22 22.77
N LEU A 32 -9.97 2.44 21.82
CA LEU A 32 -10.26 1.01 21.72
C LEU A 32 -9.65 0.25 22.89
N SER A 33 -10.38 -0.76 23.37
CA SER A 33 -9.84 -1.77 24.29
C SER A 33 -8.76 -2.62 23.60
N GLU A 34 -7.93 -3.30 24.39
CA GLU A 34 -6.89 -4.17 23.84
C GLU A 34 -7.47 -5.34 23.02
N ASP A 35 -8.64 -5.86 23.39
CA ASP A 35 -9.34 -6.88 22.62
C ASP A 35 -9.84 -6.35 21.28
N GLU A 36 -10.42 -5.15 21.24
CA GLU A 36 -10.83 -4.50 19.98
C GLU A 36 -9.63 -4.22 19.08
N LYS A 37 -8.53 -3.72 19.64
CA LYS A 37 -7.27 -3.51 18.89
C LYS A 37 -6.74 -4.83 18.32
N ARG A 38 -6.79 -5.91 19.09
CA ARG A 38 -6.37 -7.24 18.63
C ARG A 38 -7.27 -7.73 17.49
N ILE A 39 -8.59 -7.63 17.62
CA ILE A 39 -9.56 -8.00 16.58
C ILE A 39 -9.32 -7.18 15.31
N ALA A 40 -9.12 -5.86 15.43
CA ALA A 40 -8.83 -4.99 14.29
C ALA A 40 -7.55 -5.38 13.55
N LYS A 41 -6.47 -5.68 14.29
CA LYS A 41 -5.20 -6.16 13.71
C LYS A 41 -5.34 -7.52 13.03
N THR A 42 -6.09 -8.44 13.63
CA THR A 42 -6.38 -9.75 13.03
C THR A 42 -7.13 -9.58 11.71
N ARG A 43 -8.20 -8.78 11.69
CA ARG A 43 -8.97 -8.50 10.45
C ARG A 43 -8.11 -7.86 9.36
N LEU A 44 -7.26 -6.90 9.71
CA LEU A 44 -6.34 -6.29 8.74
C LEU A 44 -5.37 -7.33 8.18
N THR A 45 -4.86 -8.23 9.02
CA THR A 45 -3.96 -9.30 8.59
C THR A 45 -4.67 -10.28 7.65
N GLU A 46 -5.89 -10.71 7.99
CA GLU A 46 -6.72 -11.57 7.15
C GLU A 46 -6.96 -10.95 5.78
N LEU A 47 -7.36 -9.68 5.73
CA LEU A 47 -7.59 -8.94 4.49
C LEU A 47 -6.31 -8.86 3.62
N VAL A 48 -5.15 -8.58 4.24
CA VAL A 48 -3.87 -8.55 3.52
C VAL A 48 -3.55 -9.92 2.91
N GLN A 49 -3.80 -11.02 3.63
CA GLN A 49 -3.57 -12.37 3.11
C GLN A 49 -4.56 -12.72 2.00
N GLU A 50 -5.84 -12.35 2.14
CA GLU A 50 -6.86 -12.54 1.11
C GLU A 50 -6.45 -11.86 -0.20
N ILE A 51 -6.04 -10.59 -0.15
CA ILE A 51 -5.59 -9.86 -1.33
C ILE A 51 -4.37 -10.53 -1.98
N ARG A 52 -3.41 -11.00 -1.18
CA ARG A 52 -2.21 -11.70 -1.66
C ARG A 52 -2.50 -13.09 -2.25
N ALA A 53 -3.63 -13.69 -1.90
CA ALA A 53 -4.03 -14.98 -2.45
C ALA A 53 -4.64 -14.87 -3.85
N ASN A 54 -4.99 -13.66 -4.31
CA ASN A 54 -5.45 -13.44 -5.68
C ASN A 54 -4.34 -13.72 -6.70
N GLN A 55 -4.69 -14.34 -7.82
CA GLN A 55 -3.75 -14.57 -8.91
C GLN A 55 -3.26 -13.23 -9.47
N ASP A 56 -2.00 -13.22 -9.90
CA ASP A 56 -1.36 -12.05 -10.50
C ASP A 56 -1.57 -10.75 -9.69
N THR A 57 -1.53 -10.85 -8.36
CA THR A 57 -1.69 -9.73 -7.43
C THR A 57 -0.52 -9.67 -6.46
N HIS A 58 0.09 -8.49 -6.31
CA HIS A 58 1.18 -8.27 -5.35
C HIS A 58 0.80 -7.14 -4.40
N LEU A 59 0.83 -7.42 -3.09
CA LEU A 59 0.56 -6.40 -2.07
C LEU A 59 1.77 -6.19 -1.17
N LEU A 60 2.35 -5.00 -1.25
CA LEU A 60 3.41 -4.52 -0.36
C LEU A 60 2.79 -3.60 0.71
N THR A 61 3.26 -3.73 1.95
CA THR A 61 2.78 -2.96 3.10
C THR A 61 3.95 -2.21 3.73
N PHE A 62 3.77 -0.92 4.00
CA PHE A 62 4.81 -0.05 4.50
C PHE A 62 4.35 0.70 5.75
N ALA A 63 5.26 0.84 6.73
CA ALA A 63 5.18 1.90 7.71
C ALA A 63 5.84 3.15 7.11
N ILE A 64 5.12 4.26 7.05
CA ILE A 64 5.60 5.49 6.43
C ILE A 64 6.13 6.42 7.52
N ALA A 65 7.43 6.68 7.51
CA ALA A 65 8.11 7.50 8.51
C ALA A 65 8.09 9.01 8.16
N THR A 66 7.00 9.50 7.56
CA THR A 66 6.86 10.91 7.18
C THR A 66 5.50 11.45 7.61
N PRO A 67 5.31 12.76 7.79
CA PRO A 67 4.00 13.31 8.16
C PRO A 67 2.89 13.10 7.11
N LYS A 68 3.21 12.60 5.92
CA LYS A 68 2.27 12.46 4.80
C LYS A 68 1.34 11.26 4.92
N ALA A 69 1.71 10.24 5.70
CA ALA A 69 0.92 9.04 5.97
C ALA A 69 1.59 8.23 7.08
N ASP A 70 0.85 7.31 7.70
CA ASP A 70 1.38 6.36 8.68
C ASP A 70 1.54 4.97 8.06
N ILE A 71 0.61 4.57 7.19
CA ILE A 71 0.57 3.26 6.54
C ILE A 71 0.41 3.43 5.04
N GLY A 72 1.19 2.67 4.26
CA GLY A 72 1.10 2.61 2.81
C GLY A 72 0.87 1.20 2.30
N PHE A 73 0.08 1.08 1.24
CA PHE A 73 -0.09 -0.15 0.46
C PHE A 73 0.24 0.12 -1.01
N MET A 74 1.09 -0.72 -1.60
CA MET A 74 1.26 -0.80 -3.05
C MET A 74 0.66 -2.12 -3.51
N LEU A 75 -0.42 -2.01 -4.29
CA LEU A 75 -1.11 -3.10 -4.95
C LEU A 75 -0.76 -3.10 -6.44
#